data_AF-A0AAV3RDI1-F1
#
_entry.id   AF-A0AAV3RDI1-F1
#
_cell.length_a   1.000
_cell.length_b   1.000
_cell.length_c   1.000
_cell.angle_alpha   90.00
_cell.angle_beta   90.00
_cell.angle_gamma   90.00
#
_symmetry.space_group_name_H-M   'P 1'
#
loop_
_entity.id
_entity.type
_entity.pdbx_description
1 polymer ?
#
loop_
_entity_poly.entity_id
_entity_poly.type
_entity_poly.pdbx_seq_one_letter_code
_entity_poly.pdbx_strand_id
1 'polypeptide(L)'
;MLIKSRKMEDHEANLRESFNNLRSQRVIEPNLDKIVAVQAMQSPKTQKEAHRLKGRITSLTRFISRTGDRSFPLFKAIKKGKDFEWPSECEKSF
;
A
#
# COMPACT_ATOMS: atom_id res chain seq x y z
N MET A 1 15.43 1.65 9.75
CA MET A 1 16.69 1.41 9.03
C MET A 1 16.92 2.57 8.07
N LEU A 2 18.11 3.17 8.07
CA LEU A 2 18.47 4.26 7.15
C LEU A 2 19.51 3.72 6.17
N ILE A 3 19.17 3.68 4.88
CA ILE A 3 20.10 3.26 3.81
C ILE A 3 20.57 4.53 3.12
N LYS A 4 21.87 4.82 3.23
CA LYS A 4 22.49 5.98 2.60
C LYS A 4 23.16 5.54 1.31
N SER A 5 22.84 6.23 0.22
CA SER A 5 23.53 6.07 -1.06
C SER A 5 24.53 7.20 -1.25
N ARG A 6 25.67 6.92 -1.91
CA ARG A 6 26.65 7.95 -2.25
C ARG A 6 26.13 8.92 -3.31
N LYS A 7 25.32 8.42 -4.25
CA LYS A 7 24.66 9.20 -5.29
C LYS A 7 23.15 9.00 -5.26
N MET A 8 22.41 9.96 -5.80
CA MET A 8 20.96 9.93 -5.83
C MET A 8 20.43 8.89 -6.83
N GLU A 9 21.08 8.77 -7.99
CA GLU A 9 20.69 7.78 -9.01
C GLU A 9 20.78 6.33 -8.52
N ASP A 10 21.73 6.05 -7.62
CA ASP A 10 21.96 4.69 -7.10
C ASP A 10 20.99 4.32 -5.97
N HIS A 11 20.10 5.24 -5.55
CA HIS A 11 19.30 5.04 -4.35
C HIS A 11 18.40 3.82 -4.41
N GLU A 12 17.69 3.61 -5.53
CA GLU A 12 16.83 2.45 -5.70
C GLU A 12 17.62 1.14 -5.74
N ALA A 13 18.76 1.12 -6.44
CA ALA A 13 19.62 -0.05 -6.55
C ALA A 13 20.19 -0.45 -5.18
N ASN A 14 20.73 0.51 -4.44
CA ASN A 14 21.29 0.29 -3.10
C ASN A 14 20.22 -0.14 -2.09
N LEU A 15 18.99 0.42 -2.19
CA LEU A 15 17.85 -0.04 -1.40
C LEU A 15 17.55 -1.52 -1.70
N ARG A 16 17.43 -1.90 -2.97
CA ARG A 16 17.15 -3.29 -3.38
C ARG A 16 18.23 -4.25 -2.88
N GLU A 17 19.49 -3.93 -3.08
CA GLU A 17 20.61 -4.74 -2.62
C GLU A 17 20.60 -4.91 -1.10
N SER A 18 20.42 -3.83 -0.36
CA SER A 18 20.36 -3.86 1.11
C SER A 18 19.22 -4.75 1.62
N PHE A 19 18.02 -4.61 1.06
CA PHE A 19 16.87 -5.45 1.44
C PHE A 19 17.08 -6.92 1.08
N ASN A 20 17.70 -7.21 -0.07
CA ASN A 20 18.04 -8.58 -0.47
C ASN A 20 19.03 -9.22 0.52
N ASN A 21 20.09 -8.50 0.89
CA ASN A 21 21.08 -8.98 1.86
C ASN A 21 20.44 -9.27 3.23
N LEU A 22 19.58 -8.37 3.72
CA LEU A 22 18.87 -8.58 4.99
C LEU A 22 17.94 -9.79 4.97
N ARG A 23 17.27 -10.07 3.84
CA ARG A 23 16.45 -11.28 3.68
C ARG A 23 17.31 -12.53 3.64
N SER A 24 18.40 -12.53 2.88
CA SER A 24 19.31 -13.68 2.78
C SER A 24 19.92 -14.05 4.13
N GLN A 25 20.20 -13.06 4.98
CA GLN A 25 20.69 -13.25 6.34
C GLN A 25 19.57 -13.53 7.36
N ARG A 26 18.30 -13.61 6.92
CA ARG A 26 17.11 -13.76 7.79
C ARG A 26 16.99 -12.71 8.89
N VAL A 27 17.60 -11.54 8.70
CA VAL A 27 17.50 -10.40 9.62
C VAL A 27 16.11 -9.75 9.52
N ILE A 28 15.51 -9.82 8.33
CA ILE A 28 14.12 -9.47 8.09
C ILE A 28 13.43 -10.63 7.39
N GLU A 29 12.31 -11.07 7.93
CA GLU A 29 11.44 -12.05 7.30
C GLU A 29 10.07 -11.44 7.03
N PRO A 30 9.46 -11.70 5.86
CA PRO A 30 8.09 -11.29 5.61
C PRO A 30 7.16 -11.98 6.62
N ASN A 31 6.30 -11.22 7.27
CA ASN A 31 5.22 -11.81 8.04
C ASN A 31 4.15 -12.32 7.07
N LEU A 32 4.12 -13.64 6.86
CA LEU A 32 3.22 -14.28 5.91
C LEU A 32 1.75 -14.05 6.28
N ASP A 33 1.39 -14.10 7.56
CA ASP A 33 0.01 -13.88 8.01
C ASP A 33 -0.51 -12.49 7.60
N LYS A 34 0.33 -11.46 7.71
CA LYS A 34 -0.02 -10.10 7.29
C LYS A 34 -0.15 -9.99 5.77
N ILE A 35 0.70 -10.68 5.01
CA ILE A 35 0.62 -10.69 3.54
C ILE A 35 -0.68 -11.37 3.10
N VAL A 36 -0.96 -12.56 3.65
CA VAL A 36 -2.18 -13.31 3.36
C VAL A 36 -3.41 -12.50 3.74
N ALA A 37 -3.42 -11.84 4.90
CA ALA A 37 -4.54 -10.99 5.31
C ALA A 37 -4.81 -9.81 4.37
N VAL A 38 -3.77 -9.24 3.75
CA VAL A 38 -3.93 -8.17 2.75
C VAL A 38 -4.41 -8.73 1.42
N GLN A 39 -3.86 -9.88 0.97
CA GLN A 39 -4.27 -10.54 -0.28
C GLN A 39 -5.71 -11.06 -0.24
N ALA A 40 -6.15 -11.55 0.92
CA ALA A 40 -7.51 -12.06 1.12
C ALA A 40 -8.52 -10.95 1.47
N MET A 41 -8.10 -9.68 1.49
CA MET A 41 -8.99 -8.58 1.82
C MET A 41 -10.07 -8.45 0.74
N GLN A 42 -11.33 -8.42 1.17
CA GLN A 42 -12.45 -8.16 0.26
C GLN A 42 -12.68 -6.66 0.09
N SER A 43 -13.23 -6.30 -1.07
CA SER A 43 -13.65 -4.94 -1.36
C SER A 43 -14.64 -4.44 -0.30
N PRO A 44 -14.52 -3.17 0.14
CA PRO A 44 -15.43 -2.58 1.13
C PRO A 44 -16.89 -2.66 0.69
N LYS A 45 -17.75 -3.12 1.59
CA LYS A 45 -19.21 -3.21 1.37
C LYS A 45 -19.95 -2.07 2.06
N THR A 46 -19.27 -1.36 2.96
CA THR A 46 -19.84 -0.22 3.69
C THR A 46 -18.96 1.02 3.62
N GLN A 47 -19.58 2.19 3.75
CA GLN A 47 -18.86 3.47 3.83
C GLN A 47 -17.83 3.48 4.97
N LYS A 48 -18.14 2.82 6.10
CA LYS A 48 -17.25 2.69 7.26
C LYS A 48 -16.00 1.87 6.93
N GLU A 49 -16.14 0.76 6.22
CA GLU A 49 -15.01 -0.04 5.74
C GLU A 49 -14.17 0.74 4.73
N ALA A 50 -14.80 1.49 3.82
CA ALA A 50 -14.10 2.30 2.85
C ALA A 50 -13.26 3.41 3.53
N HIS A 51 -13.81 4.08 4.54
CA HIS A 51 -13.04 5.04 5.36
C HIS A 51 -11.85 4.39 6.08
N ARG A 52 -12.03 3.18 6.64
CA ARG A 52 -10.93 2.42 7.25
C ARG A 52 -9.85 2.08 6.23
N LEU A 53 -10.23 1.65 5.03
CA LEU A 53 -9.31 1.37 3.93
C LEU A 53 -8.52 2.62 3.54
N LYS A 54 -9.18 3.77 3.39
CA LYS A 54 -8.51 5.06 3.14
C LYS A 54 -7.46 5.37 4.19
N GLY A 55 -7.78 5.19 5.48
CA GLY A 55 -6.82 5.36 6.57
C GLY A 55 -5.58 4.47 6.39
N ARG A 56 -5.78 3.18 6.08
CA ARG A 56 -4.68 2.24 5.81
C ARG A 56 -3.82 2.68 4.62
N ILE A 57 -4.44 3.07 3.51
CA ILE A 57 -3.73 3.54 2.31
C ILE A 57 -2.95 4.82 2.62
N THR A 58 -3.54 5.79 3.33
CA THR A 58 -2.85 7.03 3.73
C THR A 58 -1.65 6.78 4.65
N SER A 59 -1.66 5.71 5.45
CA SER A 59 -0.46 5.29 6.18
C SER A 59 0.59 4.69 5.26
N LEU A 60 0.18 3.89 4.27
CA LEU A 60 1.08 3.22 3.32
C LEU A 60 1.73 4.16 2.31
N THR A 61 1.09 5.28 1.94
CA THR A 61 1.67 6.27 1.01
C THR A 61 2.99 6.87 1.50
N ARG A 62 3.29 6.77 2.80
CA ARG A 62 4.57 7.19 3.39
C ARG A 62 5.72 6.21 3.12
N PHE A 63 5.39 4.97 2.79
CA PHE A 63 6.35 3.87 2.59
C PHE A 63 6.42 3.40 1.14
N ILE A 64 5.34 3.55 0.38
CA ILE A 64 5.21 3.04 -0.98
C ILE A 64 5.02 4.22 -1.92
N SER A 65 6.02 4.47 -2.76
CA SER A 65 5.98 5.51 -3.78
C SER A 65 4.81 5.29 -4.75
N ARG A 66 4.22 6.40 -5.23
CA ARG A 66 3.12 6.41 -6.22
C ARG A 66 1.84 5.65 -5.86
N THR A 67 1.65 5.31 -4.58
CA THR A 67 0.38 4.71 -4.10
C THR A 67 -0.81 5.63 -4.36
N GLY A 68 -0.60 6.94 -4.27
CA GLY A 68 -1.61 7.97 -4.53
C GLY A 68 -2.27 7.82 -5.90
N ASP A 69 -1.45 7.61 -6.94
CA ASP A 69 -1.89 7.49 -8.35
C ASP A 69 -2.90 6.36 -8.53
N ARG A 70 -2.67 5.21 -7.88
CA ARG A 70 -3.57 4.04 -7.95
C ARG A 70 -4.80 4.18 -7.06
N SER A 71 -4.68 4.86 -5.92
CA SER A 71 -5.75 5.01 -4.94
C SER A 71 -6.77 6.12 -5.24
N PHE A 72 -6.56 6.89 -6.32
CA PHE A 72 -7.40 8.04 -6.65
C PHE A 72 -8.89 7.70 -6.81
N PRO A 73 -9.28 6.62 -7.53
CA PRO A 73 -10.68 6.23 -7.64
C PRO A 73 -11.32 5.94 -6.28
N LEU A 74 -10.57 5.27 -5.39
CA LEU A 74 -11.02 4.91 -4.04
C LEU A 74 -11.34 6.17 -3.22
N PHE A 75 -10.47 7.19 -3.27
CA PHE A 75 -10.71 8.44 -2.54
C PHE A 75 -11.90 9.23 -3.06
N LYS A 76 -12.17 9.16 -4.37
CA LYS A 76 -13.34 9.79 -5.00
C LYS A 76 -14.65 9.12 -4.55
N ALA A 77 -14.69 7.79 -4.50
CA ALA A 77 -15.87 7.05 -4.04
C ALA A 77 -16.19 7.35 -2.56
N ILE A 78 -15.16 7.44 -1.70
CA ILE A 78 -15.33 7.67 -0.25
C ILE A 78 -15.89 9.07 0.06
N LYS A 79 -15.66 10.06 -0.82
CA LYS A 79 -16.19 11.41 -0.66
C LYS A 79 -17.69 11.55 -1.00
N LYS A 80 -18.26 10.61 -1.77
CA LYS A 80 -19.70 10.64 -2.08
C LYS A 80 -20.47 10.11 -0.86
N GLY A 81 -21.51 10.84 -0.47
CA GLY A 81 -22.27 10.68 0.78
C GLY A 81 -23.24 9.50 0.79
N LYS A 82 -24.47 9.76 1.30
CA LYS A 82 -25.47 8.83 1.88
C LYS A 82 -25.77 7.51 1.14
N ASP A 83 -25.46 7.39 -0.15
CA ASP A 83 -25.62 6.16 -0.93
C ASP A 83 -24.25 5.61 -1.30
N PHE A 84 -23.70 4.78 -0.40
CA PHE A 84 -22.40 4.14 -0.64
C PHE A 84 -22.54 3.07 -1.71
N GLU A 85 -21.95 3.34 -2.85
CA GLU A 85 -21.70 2.37 -3.90
C GLU A 85 -20.20 2.19 -4.06
N TRP A 86 -19.77 0.96 -4.34
CA TRP A 86 -18.39 0.63 -4.71
C TRP A 86 -18.31 0.49 -6.24
N PRO A 87 -17.88 1.53 -6.97
CA PRO A 87 -17.90 1.52 -8.43
C PRO A 87 -16.89 0.54 -9.01
N SER A 88 -17.13 0.07 -10.24
CA SER A 88 -16.20 -0.82 -10.96
C SER A 88 -14.79 -0.23 -11.14
N GLU A 89 -14.65 1.10 -11.20
CA GLU A 89 -13.34 1.78 -11.22
C GLU A 89 -12.59 1.61 -9.89
N CYS A 90 -13.31 1.60 -8.76
CA CYS A 90 -12.72 1.31 -7.45
C CYS A 90 -12.35 -0.16 -7.33
N GLU A 91 -13.19 -1.06 -7.83
CA GLU A 91 -12.89 -2.50 -7.85
C GLU A 91 -11.64 -2.82 -8.66
N LYS A 92 -11.45 -2.18 -9.82
CA LYS A 92 -10.23 -2.33 -10.63
C LYS A 92 -8.96 -1.79 -9.95
N SER A 93 -9.12 -0.84 -9.03
CA SER A 93 -8.00 -0.17 -8.35
C SER A 93 -7.64 -0.80 -7.02
N PHE A 94 -8.57 -1.58 -6.44
CA PHE A 94 -8.41 -2.34 -5.21
C PHE A 94 -7.58 -3.60 -5.45
#